data_AF-A0A9W9Z958-F1
#
_entry.id   AF-A0A9W9Z958-F1
#
_cell.length_a   1.000
_cell.length_b   1.000
_cell.length_c   1.000
_cell.angle_alpha   90.00
_cell.angle_beta   90.00
_cell.angle_gamma   90.00
#
_symmetry.space_group_name_H-M   'P 1'
#
loop_
_entity.id
_entity.type
_entity.pdbx_description
1 polymer ?
#
loop_
_entity_poly.entity_id
_entity_poly.type
_entity_poly.pdbx_seq_one_letter_code
_entity_poly.pdbx_strand_id
1 'polypeptide(L)'
;MEVNELKRSIAVCQKNMPNKRALDNELVTLQIQLVASRERLAVLEKNLEDPSDENRIRLLGGGDPEPEILAKKIEELELRLAEKEEKLLEKDLIFEEVTRLADRTKKKSETGKEDTLELAKKVNEYQAKIKDTTRKMMALVSELSMNQASAMKLQQEVKGKEQQLEQCYVRMERGEAPSEDAEREWLRLIRDEDRRNKEQLDRKEREEEEEHYLLPGGVFTTAEPRPNAYIPDDDTELPIPRPYGSLAPFKPTEPGSTMRHIRKPVIKPIEI
;
A
#
# COMPACT_ATOMS: atom_id res chain seq x y z
N MET A 1 -137.15 0.19 4.55
CA MET A 1 -135.75 0.63 4.35
C MET A 1 -135.36 0.66 2.88
N GLU A 2 -135.85 -0.30 2.08
CA GLU A 2 -135.61 -0.41 0.63
C GLU A 2 -135.88 0.88 -0.18
N VAL A 3 -136.95 1.61 0.14
CA VAL A 3 -137.31 2.85 -0.60
C VAL A 3 -136.24 3.95 -0.46
N ASN A 4 -135.57 4.05 0.69
CA ASN A 4 -134.51 5.06 0.89
C ASN A 4 -133.19 4.64 0.24
N GLU A 5 -132.89 3.35 0.19
CA GLU A 5 -131.75 2.83 -0.57
C GLU A 5 -131.93 3.02 -2.07
N LEU A 6 -133.14 2.81 -2.60
CA LEU A 6 -133.48 3.10 -3.98
C LEU A 6 -133.36 4.60 -4.31
N LYS A 7 -133.80 5.49 -3.41
CA LYS A 7 -133.61 6.94 -3.60
C LYS A 7 -132.14 7.33 -3.61
N ARG A 8 -131.32 6.71 -2.75
CA ARG A 8 -129.87 6.93 -2.72
C ARG A 8 -129.20 6.42 -3.99
N SER A 9 -129.58 5.24 -4.50
CA SER A 9 -129.03 4.69 -5.74
C SER A 9 -129.39 5.57 -6.95
N ILE A 10 -130.63 6.06 -7.03
CA ILE A 10 -131.06 7.02 -8.06
C ILE A 10 -130.23 8.30 -8.00
N ALA A 11 -129.99 8.87 -6.81
CA ALA A 11 -129.18 10.08 -6.65
C ALA A 11 -127.72 9.86 -7.09
N VAL A 12 -127.14 8.69 -6.80
CA VAL A 12 -125.80 8.32 -7.26
C VAL A 12 -125.77 8.15 -8.79
N CYS A 13 -126.76 7.48 -9.37
CA CYS A 13 -126.90 7.35 -10.82
C CYS A 13 -127.04 8.71 -11.51
N GLN A 14 -127.81 9.64 -10.95
CA GLN A 14 -127.96 11.00 -11.47
C GLN A 14 -126.63 11.78 -11.41
N LYS A 15 -125.85 11.64 -10.33
CA LYS A 15 -124.51 12.23 -10.24
C LYS A 15 -123.51 11.62 -11.23
N ASN A 16 -123.66 10.35 -11.57
CA ASN A 16 -122.80 9.66 -12.53
C ASN A 16 -123.22 9.84 -13.99
N MET A 17 -124.46 10.29 -14.24
CA MET A 17 -124.99 10.57 -15.58
C MET A 17 -124.13 11.54 -16.42
N PRO A 18 -123.60 12.68 -15.90
CA PRO A 18 -122.70 13.54 -16.67
C PRO A 18 -121.37 12.85 -17.03
N ASN A 19 -120.81 12.03 -16.14
CA ASN A 19 -119.59 11.27 -16.44
C ASN A 19 -119.83 10.25 -17.56
N LYS A 20 -120.99 9.57 -17.56
CA LYS A 20 -121.37 8.69 -18.67
C LYS A 20 -121.45 9.47 -19.99
N ARG A 21 -122.11 10.65 -19.99
CA ARG A 21 -122.19 11.49 -21.20
C ARG A 21 -120.83 11.98 -21.68
N ALA A 22 -119.92 12.33 -20.77
CA ALA A 22 -118.55 12.71 -21.12
C ALA A 22 -117.79 11.54 -21.78
N LEU A 23 -117.88 10.34 -21.19
CA LEU A 23 -117.29 9.13 -21.76
C LEU A 23 -117.90 8.75 -23.12
N ASP A 24 -119.23 8.87 -23.28
CA ASP A 24 -119.90 8.63 -24.56
C ASP A 24 -119.41 9.63 -25.63
N ASN A 25 -119.22 10.89 -25.28
CA ASN A 25 -118.66 11.90 -26.19
C ASN A 25 -117.20 11.60 -26.55
N GLU A 26 -116.37 11.18 -25.58
CA GLU A 26 -114.99 10.76 -25.82
C GLU A 26 -114.92 9.50 -26.71
N LEU A 27 -115.84 8.57 -26.53
CA LEU A 27 -115.93 7.38 -27.37
C LEU A 27 -116.23 7.77 -28.82
N VAL A 28 -117.16 8.71 -29.03
CA VAL A 28 -117.47 9.24 -30.38
C VAL A 28 -116.27 9.96 -30.99
N THR A 29 -115.55 10.81 -30.23
CA THR A 29 -114.37 11.50 -30.77
C THR A 29 -113.24 10.53 -31.11
N LEU A 30 -112.99 9.53 -30.26
CA LEU A 30 -112.02 8.48 -30.53
C LEU A 30 -112.40 7.62 -31.73
N GLN A 31 -113.68 7.31 -31.92
CA GLN A 31 -114.16 6.61 -33.12
C GLN A 31 -113.90 7.43 -34.39
N ILE A 32 -114.18 8.74 -34.37
CA ILE A 32 -113.90 9.64 -35.51
C ILE A 32 -112.40 9.68 -35.81
N GLN A 33 -111.55 9.84 -34.78
CA GLN A 33 -110.10 9.86 -34.94
C GLN A 33 -109.55 8.54 -35.48
N LEU A 34 -110.10 7.42 -35.04
CA LEU A 34 -109.72 6.08 -35.50
C LEU A 34 -110.10 5.86 -36.96
N VAL A 35 -111.27 6.32 -37.41
CA VAL A 35 -111.66 6.30 -38.83
C VAL A 35 -110.73 7.16 -39.66
N ALA A 36 -110.46 8.41 -39.24
CA ALA A 36 -109.54 9.31 -39.94
C ALA A 36 -108.10 8.74 -40.02
N SER A 37 -107.64 8.08 -38.98
CA SER A 37 -106.32 7.42 -38.96
C SER A 37 -106.27 6.24 -39.92
N ARG A 38 -107.35 5.44 -39.99
CA ARG A 38 -107.48 4.32 -40.94
C ARG A 38 -107.51 4.79 -42.39
N GLU A 39 -108.23 5.87 -42.69
CA GLU A 39 -108.24 6.46 -44.03
C GLU A 39 -106.83 6.95 -44.43
N ARG A 40 -106.13 7.64 -43.50
CA ARG A 40 -104.75 8.07 -43.75
C ARG A 40 -103.80 6.88 -43.97
N LEU A 41 -103.99 5.80 -43.21
CA LEU A 41 -103.22 4.58 -43.35
C LEU A 41 -103.48 3.93 -44.72
N ALA A 42 -104.73 3.81 -45.15
CA ALA A 42 -105.07 3.26 -46.47
C ALA A 42 -104.48 4.08 -47.63
N VAL A 43 -104.44 5.41 -47.51
CA VAL A 43 -103.77 6.28 -48.50
C VAL A 43 -102.26 6.03 -48.53
N LEU A 44 -101.62 5.91 -47.36
CA LEU A 44 -100.20 5.62 -47.27
C LEU A 44 -99.86 4.21 -47.79
N GLU A 45 -100.67 3.21 -47.47
CA GLU A 45 -100.55 1.85 -48.00
C GLU A 45 -100.64 1.87 -49.52
N LYS A 46 -101.64 2.54 -50.09
CA LYS A 46 -101.76 2.66 -51.55
C LYS A 46 -100.54 3.32 -52.18
N ASN A 47 -100.02 4.39 -51.59
CA ASN A 47 -98.81 5.07 -52.07
C ASN A 47 -97.54 4.19 -51.90
N LEU A 48 -97.51 3.30 -50.91
CA LEU A 48 -96.42 2.35 -50.67
C LEU A 48 -96.56 1.04 -51.46
N GLU A 49 -97.74 0.73 -51.98
CA GLU A 49 -97.96 -0.45 -52.80
C GLU A 49 -97.82 -0.14 -54.29
N ASP A 50 -98.00 1.12 -54.73
CA ASP A 50 -97.79 1.51 -56.12
C ASP A 50 -96.28 1.53 -56.46
N PRO A 51 -95.80 0.61 -57.31
CA PRO A 51 -94.41 0.55 -57.71
C PRO A 51 -94.11 1.50 -58.88
N SER A 52 -95.05 2.36 -59.29
CA SER A 52 -94.90 3.31 -60.39
C SER A 52 -94.60 4.75 -59.92
N ASP A 53 -94.52 5.00 -58.61
CA ASP A 53 -94.21 6.33 -58.06
C ASP A 53 -92.72 6.66 -58.23
N GLU A 54 -92.41 7.59 -59.14
CA GLU A 54 -91.05 8.02 -59.48
C GLU A 54 -90.27 8.56 -58.25
N ASN A 55 -90.96 9.10 -57.25
CA ASN A 55 -90.30 9.62 -56.03
C ASN A 55 -89.75 8.51 -55.12
N ARG A 56 -90.19 7.26 -55.30
CA ARG A 56 -89.74 6.10 -54.52
C ARG A 56 -88.73 5.23 -55.28
N ILE A 57 -88.73 5.30 -56.61
CA ILE A 57 -87.81 4.53 -57.45
C ILE A 57 -86.56 5.36 -57.72
N ARG A 58 -85.42 4.94 -57.17
CA ARG A 58 -84.12 5.43 -57.62
C ARG A 58 -83.61 4.54 -58.75
N LEU A 59 -83.75 5.00 -59.99
CA LEU A 59 -83.02 4.41 -61.11
C LEU A 59 -81.53 4.62 -60.89
N LEU A 60 -80.82 3.57 -60.50
CA LEU A 60 -79.36 3.58 -60.46
C LEU A 60 -78.87 3.60 -61.90
N GLY A 61 -78.20 4.68 -62.28
CA GLY A 61 -77.50 4.76 -63.56
C GLY A 61 -76.32 3.78 -63.60
N GLY A 62 -76.02 3.33 -64.80
CA GLY A 62 -74.96 2.36 -65.09
C GLY A 62 -75.37 1.58 -66.32
N GLY A 63 -74.53 1.58 -67.35
CA GLY A 63 -74.65 0.60 -68.43
C GLY A 63 -73.88 -0.64 -68.00
N ASP A 64 -74.44 -1.82 -68.20
CA ASP A 64 -73.66 -3.05 -68.10
C ASP A 64 -72.58 -2.99 -69.18
N PRO A 65 -71.29 -3.06 -68.80
CA PRO A 65 -70.22 -3.00 -69.78
C PRO A 65 -70.34 -4.21 -70.72
N GLU A 66 -70.21 -3.95 -72.01
CA GLU A 66 -70.22 -4.99 -73.03
C GLU A 66 -69.09 -6.00 -72.73
N PRO A 67 -69.31 -7.31 -72.93
CA PRO A 67 -68.31 -8.34 -72.63
C PRO A 67 -66.95 -8.08 -73.28
N GLU A 68 -66.90 -7.41 -74.43
CA GLU A 68 -65.65 -7.02 -75.09
C GLU A 68 -64.85 -5.97 -74.30
N ILE A 69 -65.53 -5.00 -73.67
CA ILE A 69 -64.88 -3.97 -72.84
C ILE A 69 -64.32 -4.61 -71.57
N LEU A 70 -65.06 -5.54 -70.97
CA LEU A 70 -64.59 -6.31 -69.81
C LEU A 70 -63.37 -7.17 -70.17
N ALA A 71 -63.40 -7.86 -71.32
CA ALA A 71 -62.28 -8.67 -71.78
C ALA A 71 -61.01 -7.82 -71.97
N LYS A 72 -61.11 -6.66 -72.63
CA LYS A 72 -59.99 -5.71 -72.77
C LYS A 72 -59.47 -5.23 -71.42
N LYS A 73 -60.37 -4.98 -70.47
CA LYS A 73 -59.96 -4.53 -69.13
C LYS A 73 -59.25 -5.64 -68.35
N ILE A 74 -59.70 -6.89 -68.50
CA ILE A 74 -59.04 -8.06 -67.91
C ILE A 74 -57.63 -8.19 -68.48
N GLU A 75 -57.48 -8.13 -69.80
CA GLU A 75 -56.17 -8.21 -70.46
C GLU A 75 -55.21 -7.10 -69.99
N GLU A 76 -55.69 -5.85 -69.87
CA GLU A 76 -54.88 -4.75 -69.32
C GLU A 76 -54.44 -5.01 -67.88
N LEU A 77 -55.34 -5.56 -67.05
CA LEU A 77 -55.05 -5.88 -65.66
C LEU A 77 -54.08 -7.06 -65.53
N GLU A 78 -54.21 -8.08 -66.37
CA GLU A 78 -53.30 -9.22 -66.43
C GLU A 78 -51.89 -8.79 -66.83
N LEU A 79 -51.75 -7.92 -67.83
CA LEU A 79 -50.47 -7.36 -68.25
C LEU A 79 -49.84 -6.54 -67.11
N ARG A 80 -50.65 -5.71 -66.44
CA ARG A 80 -50.19 -4.92 -65.29
C ARG A 80 -49.81 -5.80 -64.09
N LEU A 81 -50.49 -6.92 -63.88
CA LEU A 81 -50.16 -7.89 -62.85
C LEU A 81 -48.81 -8.53 -63.16
N ALA A 82 -48.61 -9.01 -64.39
CA ALA A 82 -47.36 -9.61 -64.84
C ALA A 82 -46.16 -8.66 -64.66
N GLU A 83 -46.30 -7.38 -65.04
CA GLU A 83 -45.26 -6.37 -64.80
C GLU A 83 -44.93 -6.17 -63.32
N LYS A 84 -45.93 -6.32 -62.43
CA LYS A 84 -45.72 -6.17 -60.98
C LYS A 84 -45.05 -7.39 -60.39
N GLU A 85 -45.41 -8.58 -60.86
CA GLU A 85 -44.77 -9.84 -60.48
C GLU A 85 -43.30 -9.87 -60.89
N GLU A 86 -42.98 -9.45 -62.12
CA GLU A 86 -41.58 -9.33 -62.58
C GLU A 86 -40.78 -8.37 -61.68
N LYS A 87 -41.32 -7.17 -61.42
CA LYS A 87 -40.68 -6.19 -60.51
C LYS A 87 -40.53 -6.69 -59.08
N LEU A 88 -41.41 -7.57 -58.63
CA LEU A 88 -41.34 -8.17 -57.30
C LEU A 88 -40.21 -9.19 -57.24
N LEU A 89 -40.11 -10.07 -58.24
CA LEU A 89 -39.03 -11.04 -58.37
C LEU A 89 -37.65 -10.37 -58.45
N GLU A 90 -37.52 -9.27 -59.20
CA GLU A 90 -36.29 -8.49 -59.25
C GLU A 90 -35.89 -7.95 -57.87
N LYS A 91 -36.86 -7.42 -57.12
CA LYS A 91 -36.62 -6.88 -55.78
C LYS A 91 -36.26 -7.96 -54.78
N ASP A 92 -36.89 -9.13 -54.86
CA ASP A 92 -36.57 -10.27 -54.01
C ASP A 92 -35.13 -10.74 -54.25
N LEU A 93 -34.70 -10.84 -55.51
CA LEU A 93 -33.32 -11.17 -55.86
C LEU A 93 -32.32 -10.15 -55.30
N ILE A 94 -32.62 -8.85 -55.42
CA ILE A 94 -31.78 -7.78 -54.86
C ILE A 94 -31.76 -7.88 -53.33
N PHE A 95 -32.90 -8.12 -52.70
CA PHE A 95 -33.01 -8.24 -51.25
C PHE A 95 -32.18 -9.42 -50.72
N GLU A 96 -32.24 -10.58 -51.38
CA GLU A 96 -31.41 -11.74 -51.03
C GLU A 96 -29.92 -11.42 -51.12
N GLU A 97 -29.48 -10.76 -52.20
CA GLU A 97 -28.06 -10.41 -52.38
C GLU A 97 -27.59 -9.37 -51.35
N VAL A 98 -28.41 -8.34 -51.08
CA VAL A 98 -28.11 -7.33 -50.06
C VAL A 98 -28.04 -7.96 -48.67
N THR A 99 -28.97 -8.87 -48.35
CA THR A 99 -28.98 -9.60 -47.07
C THR A 99 -27.73 -10.46 -46.93
N ARG A 100 -27.34 -11.19 -47.99
CA ARG A 100 -26.11 -11.99 -48.01
C ARG A 100 -24.85 -11.14 -47.80
N LEU A 101 -24.77 -9.99 -48.45
CA LEU A 101 -23.65 -9.05 -48.29
C LEU A 101 -23.61 -8.43 -46.90
N ALA A 102 -24.77 -8.07 -46.34
CA ALA A 102 -24.90 -7.54 -44.99
C ALA A 102 -24.43 -8.58 -43.96
N ASP A 103 -24.89 -9.82 -44.06
CA ASP A 103 -24.48 -10.91 -43.18
C ASP A 103 -22.99 -11.22 -43.28
N ARG A 104 -22.44 -11.24 -44.50
CA ARG A 104 -20.99 -11.42 -44.70
C ARG A 104 -20.19 -10.32 -44.02
N THR A 105 -20.63 -9.07 -44.15
CA THR A 105 -19.96 -7.91 -43.55
C THR A 105 -20.07 -7.94 -42.03
N LYS A 106 -21.24 -8.29 -41.50
CA LYS A 106 -21.47 -8.48 -40.07
C LYS A 106 -20.55 -9.55 -39.48
N LYS A 107 -20.49 -10.73 -40.09
CA LYS A 107 -19.58 -11.81 -39.66
C LYS A 107 -18.11 -11.37 -39.67
N LYS A 108 -17.66 -10.69 -40.74
CA LYS A 108 -16.29 -10.15 -40.79
C LYS A 108 -16.01 -9.14 -39.68
N SER A 109 -16.98 -8.27 -39.35
CA SER A 109 -16.85 -7.31 -38.26
C SER A 109 -16.80 -8.00 -36.90
N GLU A 110 -17.63 -9.02 -36.67
CA GLU A 110 -17.65 -9.79 -35.43
C GLU A 110 -16.33 -10.54 -35.22
N THR A 111 -15.82 -11.24 -36.23
CA THR A 111 -14.51 -11.91 -36.16
C THR A 111 -13.38 -10.90 -35.90
N GLY A 112 -13.37 -9.76 -36.60
CA GLY A 112 -12.36 -8.73 -36.38
C GLY A 112 -12.40 -8.12 -34.97
N LYS A 113 -13.57 -8.02 -34.34
CA LYS A 113 -13.70 -7.58 -32.93
C LYS A 113 -13.10 -8.59 -31.95
N GLU A 114 -13.30 -9.88 -32.21
CA GLU A 114 -12.74 -10.94 -31.37
C GLU A 114 -11.21 -10.98 -31.48
N ASP A 115 -10.66 -10.95 -32.70
CA ASP A 115 -9.21 -10.93 -32.93
C ASP A 115 -8.54 -9.70 -32.29
N THR A 116 -9.15 -8.52 -32.44
CA THR A 116 -8.63 -7.28 -31.84
C THR A 116 -8.70 -7.31 -30.32
N LEU A 117 -9.75 -7.88 -29.73
CA LEU A 117 -9.86 -8.08 -28.28
C LEU A 117 -8.78 -9.05 -27.77
N GLU A 118 -8.56 -10.17 -28.45
CA GLU A 118 -7.54 -11.15 -28.07
C GLU A 118 -6.14 -10.55 -28.16
N LEU A 119 -5.85 -9.80 -29.23
CA LEU A 119 -4.59 -9.08 -29.38
C LEU A 119 -4.39 -8.05 -28.26
N ALA A 120 -5.42 -7.27 -27.91
CA ALA A 120 -5.36 -6.29 -26.82
C ALA A 120 -5.07 -6.96 -25.46
N LYS A 121 -5.69 -8.13 -25.19
CA LYS A 121 -5.38 -8.92 -23.98
C LYS A 121 -3.93 -9.38 -23.96
N LYS A 122 -3.42 -9.95 -25.05
CA LYS A 122 -2.02 -10.38 -25.17
C LYS A 122 -1.04 -9.22 -24.97
N VAL A 123 -1.32 -8.05 -25.55
CA VAL A 123 -0.49 -6.85 -25.37
C VAL A 123 -0.47 -6.43 -23.89
N ASN A 124 -1.61 -6.39 -23.22
CA ASN A 124 -1.68 -6.04 -21.80
C ASN A 124 -0.91 -7.03 -20.92
N GLU A 125 -1.02 -8.33 -21.19
CA GLU A 125 -0.23 -9.36 -20.50
C GLU A 125 1.27 -9.17 -20.70
N TYR A 126 1.71 -8.90 -21.93
CA TYR A 126 3.13 -8.63 -22.19
C TYR A 126 3.61 -7.35 -21.52
N GLN A 127 2.81 -6.29 -21.51
CA GLN A 127 3.14 -5.07 -20.78
C GLN A 127 3.32 -5.32 -19.27
N ALA A 128 2.44 -6.13 -18.66
CA ALA A 128 2.57 -6.52 -17.26
C ALA A 128 3.87 -7.31 -17.03
N LYS A 129 4.15 -8.34 -17.86
CA LYS A 129 5.38 -9.12 -17.79
C LYS A 129 6.63 -8.24 -17.95
N ILE A 130 6.62 -7.28 -18.88
CA ILE A 130 7.74 -6.34 -19.09
C ILE A 130 7.95 -5.46 -17.86
N LYS A 131 6.87 -4.94 -17.24
CA LYS A 131 6.99 -4.14 -16.01
C LYS A 131 7.59 -4.96 -14.87
N ASP A 132 7.14 -6.20 -14.70
CA ASP A 132 7.65 -7.10 -13.66
C ASP A 132 9.13 -7.45 -13.87
N THR A 133 9.53 -7.79 -15.10
CA THR A 133 10.93 -8.08 -15.42
C THR A 133 11.81 -6.85 -15.28
N THR A 134 11.33 -5.67 -15.66
CA THR A 134 12.04 -4.40 -15.46
C THR A 134 12.24 -4.11 -13.97
N ARG A 135 11.23 -4.36 -13.13
CA ARG A 135 11.36 -4.20 -11.67
C ARG A 135 12.38 -5.16 -11.08
N LYS A 136 12.39 -6.43 -11.52
CA LYS A 136 13.41 -7.40 -11.11
C LYS A 136 14.81 -7.00 -11.59
N MET A 137 14.92 -6.47 -12.81
CA MET A 137 16.18 -5.99 -13.36
C MET A 137 16.72 -4.81 -12.54
N MET A 138 15.86 -3.85 -12.17
CA MET A 138 16.26 -2.74 -11.28
C MET A 138 16.77 -3.23 -9.92
N ALA A 139 16.11 -4.22 -9.32
CA ALA A 139 16.57 -4.82 -8.07
C ALA A 139 17.95 -5.47 -8.24
N LEU A 140 18.14 -6.29 -9.27
CA LEU A 140 19.42 -6.93 -9.57
C LEU A 140 20.54 -5.92 -9.86
N VAL A 141 20.23 -4.82 -10.56
CA VAL A 141 21.20 -3.74 -10.80
C VAL A 141 21.60 -3.07 -9.49
N SER A 142 20.67 -2.86 -8.57
CA SER A 142 20.98 -2.29 -7.25
C SER A 142 21.81 -3.23 -6.38
N GLU A 143 21.49 -4.53 -6.37
CA GLU A 143 22.28 -5.57 -5.68
C GLU A 143 23.70 -5.65 -6.27
N LEU A 144 23.81 -5.65 -7.60
CA LEU A 144 25.10 -5.67 -8.27
C LEU A 144 25.93 -4.42 -7.92
N SER A 145 25.31 -3.24 -7.89
CA SER A 145 25.99 -1.99 -7.50
C SER A 145 26.49 -2.05 -6.06
N MET A 146 25.69 -2.58 -5.13
CA MET A 146 26.10 -2.74 -3.73
C MET A 146 27.27 -3.73 -3.59
N ASN A 147 27.22 -4.84 -4.33
CA ASN A 147 28.29 -5.83 -4.35
C ASN A 147 29.58 -5.27 -4.98
N GLN A 148 29.47 -4.49 -6.07
CA GLN A 148 30.61 -3.80 -6.67
C GLN A 148 31.25 -2.81 -5.71
N ALA A 149 30.45 -1.99 -5.02
CA ALA A 149 30.96 -1.06 -4.01
C ALA A 149 31.67 -1.79 -2.86
N SER A 150 31.11 -2.92 -2.41
CA SER A 150 31.71 -3.75 -1.36
C SER A 150 33.03 -4.38 -1.83
N ALA A 151 33.09 -4.88 -3.06
CA ALA A 151 34.29 -5.43 -3.66
C ALA A 151 35.39 -4.37 -3.80
N MET A 152 35.05 -3.16 -4.26
CA MET A 152 35.98 -2.04 -4.35
C MET A 152 36.55 -1.65 -2.97
N LYS A 153 35.68 -1.60 -1.94
CA LYS A 153 36.11 -1.31 -0.56
C LYS A 153 37.08 -2.36 -0.05
N LEU A 154 36.75 -3.65 -0.19
CA LEU A 154 37.62 -4.76 0.21
C LEU A 154 38.95 -4.74 -0.55
N GLN A 155 38.94 -4.45 -1.86
CA GLN A 155 40.15 -4.33 -2.65
C GLN A 155 41.04 -3.19 -2.16
N GLN A 156 40.45 -2.06 -1.75
CA GLN A 156 41.19 -0.95 -1.18
C GLN A 156 41.75 -1.26 0.21
N GLU A 157 41.03 -2.00 1.04
CA GLU A 157 41.52 -2.48 2.34
C GLU A 157 42.68 -3.45 2.18
N VAL A 158 42.59 -4.40 1.24
CA VAL A 158 43.69 -5.33 0.91
C VAL A 158 44.92 -4.55 0.48
N LYS A 159 44.78 -3.64 -0.49
CA LYS A 159 45.89 -2.81 -0.97
C LYS A 159 46.50 -1.95 0.15
N GLY A 160 45.67 -1.41 1.04
CA GLY A 160 46.13 -0.65 2.20
C GLY A 160 46.95 -1.51 3.17
N LYS A 161 46.49 -2.74 3.47
CA LYS A 161 47.21 -3.69 4.32
C LYS A 161 48.49 -4.21 3.67
N GLU A 162 48.49 -4.48 2.37
CA GLU A 162 49.70 -4.85 1.62
C GLU A 162 50.75 -3.74 1.69
N GLN A 163 50.36 -2.47 1.53
CA GLN A 163 51.26 -1.33 1.67
C GLN A 163 51.79 -1.18 3.10
N GLN A 164 50.95 -1.39 4.11
CA GLN A 164 51.38 -1.40 5.50
C GLN A 164 52.40 -2.53 5.76
N LEU A 165 52.13 -3.72 5.24
CA LEU A 165 53.02 -4.88 5.37
C LEU A 165 54.39 -4.61 4.72
N GLU A 166 54.39 -4.05 3.50
CA GLU A 166 55.61 -3.66 2.78
C GLU A 166 56.43 -2.66 3.62
N GLN A 167 55.78 -1.64 4.18
CA GLN A 167 56.44 -0.67 5.06
C GLN A 167 57.00 -1.34 6.32
N CYS A 168 56.28 -2.30 6.91
CA CYS A 168 56.76 -3.07 8.07
C CYS A 168 58.03 -3.86 7.71
N TYR A 169 58.05 -4.52 6.56
CA TYR A 169 59.24 -5.23 6.08
C TYR A 169 60.42 -4.30 5.89
N VAL A 170 60.24 -3.15 5.22
CA VAL A 170 61.30 -2.15 5.02
C VAL A 170 61.84 -1.61 6.36
N ARG A 171 60.97 -1.34 7.35
CA ARG A 171 61.40 -0.92 8.69
C ARG A 171 62.18 -2.01 9.40
N MET A 172 61.72 -3.25 9.30
CA MET A 172 62.38 -4.41 9.89
C MET A 172 63.77 -4.64 9.26
N GLU A 173 63.92 -4.50 7.94
CA GLU A 173 65.21 -4.56 7.24
C GLU A 173 66.19 -3.47 7.72
N ARG A 174 65.66 -2.32 8.15
CA ARG A 174 66.45 -1.23 8.75
C ARG A 174 66.77 -1.44 10.23
N GLY A 175 66.27 -2.51 10.85
CA GLY A 175 66.44 -2.81 12.26
C GLY A 175 65.52 -2.02 13.19
N GLU A 176 64.51 -1.35 12.65
CA GLU A 176 63.48 -0.64 13.42
C GLU A 176 62.29 -1.58 13.73
N ALA A 177 61.45 -1.18 14.69
CA ALA A 177 60.24 -1.93 15.01
C ALA A 177 59.29 -2.00 13.79
N PRO A 178 58.75 -3.19 13.44
CA PRO A 178 57.91 -3.35 12.24
C PRO A 178 56.66 -2.46 12.25
N SER A 179 56.05 -2.22 13.40
CA SER A 179 54.91 -1.31 13.56
C SER A 179 55.02 -0.49 14.84
N GLU A 180 54.33 0.66 14.88
CA GLU A 180 54.27 1.52 16.07
C GLU A 180 53.55 0.85 17.25
N ASP A 181 52.63 -0.07 16.99
CA ASP A 181 51.99 -0.86 18.05
C ASP A 181 52.98 -1.88 18.63
N ALA A 182 53.77 -2.55 17.77
CA ALA A 182 54.83 -3.45 18.21
C ALA A 182 55.91 -2.72 19.01
N GLU A 183 56.28 -1.49 18.62
CA GLU A 183 57.20 -0.64 19.39
C GLU A 183 56.63 -0.30 20.76
N ARG A 184 55.35 0.08 20.83
CA ARG A 184 54.67 0.39 22.09
C ARG A 184 54.59 -0.82 23.01
N GLU A 185 54.31 -2.00 22.47
CA GLU A 185 54.31 -3.26 23.24
C GLU A 185 55.70 -3.62 23.74
N TRP A 186 56.72 -3.45 22.90
CA TRP A 186 58.12 -3.65 23.29
C TRP A 186 58.54 -2.73 24.44
N LEU A 187 58.22 -1.44 24.35
CA LEU A 187 58.50 -0.46 25.40
C LEU A 187 57.76 -0.76 26.71
N ARG A 188 56.54 -1.32 26.62
CA ARG A 188 55.81 -1.81 27.81
C ARG A 188 56.56 -2.97 28.47
N LEU A 189 57.02 -3.93 27.68
CA LEU A 189 57.77 -5.08 28.17
C LEU A 189 59.08 -4.67 28.85
N ILE A 190 59.87 -3.78 28.23
CA ILE A 190 61.09 -3.22 28.83
C ILE A 190 60.77 -2.57 30.17
N ARG A 191 59.73 -1.74 30.23
CA ARG A 191 59.34 -1.06 31.48
C ARG A 191 58.94 -2.04 32.57
N ASP A 192 58.19 -3.08 32.23
CA ASP A 192 57.79 -4.11 33.18
C ASP A 192 58.99 -4.96 33.64
N GLU A 193 59.96 -5.20 32.76
CA GLU A 193 61.21 -5.89 33.07
C GLU A 193 62.10 -5.05 33.99
N ASP A 194 62.28 -3.77 33.70
CA ASP A 194 63.01 -2.83 34.57
C ASP A 194 62.37 -2.73 35.96
N ARG A 195 61.02 -2.71 36.02
CA ARG A 195 60.30 -2.74 37.29
C ARG A 195 60.64 -4.01 38.07
N ARG A 196 60.53 -5.18 37.44
CA ARG A 196 60.88 -6.47 38.07
C ARG A 196 62.34 -6.52 38.52
N ASN A 197 63.27 -6.00 37.72
CA ASN A 197 64.68 -5.98 38.05
C ASN A 197 64.96 -5.09 39.26
N LYS A 198 64.35 -3.89 39.33
CA LYS A 198 64.44 -3.01 40.51
C LYS A 198 63.84 -3.67 41.74
N GLU A 199 62.65 -4.26 41.64
CA GLU A 199 62.02 -4.99 42.74
C GLU A 199 62.91 -6.14 43.25
N GLN A 200 63.61 -6.85 42.36
CA GLN A 200 64.58 -7.89 42.74
C GLN A 200 65.83 -7.31 43.40
N LEU A 201 66.34 -6.19 42.91
CA LEU A 201 67.56 -5.56 43.42
C LEU A 201 67.30 -4.94 44.80
N ASP A 202 66.20 -4.20 44.97
CA ASP A 202 65.73 -3.69 46.26
C ASP A 202 65.51 -4.84 47.26
N ARG A 203 65.00 -5.99 46.79
CA ARG A 203 64.82 -7.17 47.65
C ARG A 203 66.17 -7.75 48.08
N LYS A 204 67.14 -7.88 47.17
CA LYS A 204 68.49 -8.35 47.49
C LYS A 204 69.20 -7.40 48.45
N GLU A 205 69.11 -6.09 48.23
CA GLU A 205 69.69 -5.10 49.14
C GLU A 205 69.07 -5.20 50.54
N ARG A 206 67.74 -5.38 50.65
CA ARG A 206 67.11 -5.63 51.96
C ARG A 206 67.59 -6.94 52.59
N GLU A 207 67.73 -8.00 51.82
CA GLU A 207 68.26 -9.29 52.30
C GLU A 207 69.73 -9.14 52.77
N GLU A 208 70.57 -8.39 52.05
CA GLU A 208 71.97 -8.08 52.42
C GLU A 208 72.06 -7.16 53.66
N GLU A 209 71.19 -6.14 53.76
CA GLU A 209 71.07 -5.30 54.96
C GLU A 209 70.64 -6.14 56.16
N GLU A 210 69.62 -6.98 56.01
CA GLU A 210 69.17 -7.91 57.05
C GLU A 210 70.31 -8.85 57.50
N GLU A 211 71.11 -9.37 56.57
CA GLU A 211 72.32 -10.15 56.90
C GLU A 211 73.37 -9.31 57.64
N HIS A 212 73.59 -8.05 57.24
CA HIS A 212 74.53 -7.15 57.91
C HIS A 212 74.13 -6.81 59.36
N TYR A 213 72.83 -6.76 59.65
CA TYR A 213 72.29 -6.56 61.01
C TYR A 213 72.10 -7.87 61.81
N LEU A 214 72.46 -9.02 61.25
CA LEU A 214 72.36 -10.34 61.87
C LEU A 214 73.61 -10.66 62.70
N LEU A 215 73.47 -10.78 64.02
CA LEU A 215 74.57 -11.20 64.90
C LEU A 215 74.80 -12.72 64.86
N PRO A 216 76.05 -13.19 65.12
CA PRO A 216 76.33 -14.60 65.38
C PRO A 216 75.53 -15.10 66.60
N GLY A 217 74.42 -15.79 66.35
CA GLY A 217 73.41 -16.16 67.36
C GLY A 217 71.96 -16.01 66.88
N GLY A 218 71.72 -15.42 65.70
CA GLY A 218 70.40 -15.36 65.06
C GLY A 218 69.48 -14.25 65.59
N VAL A 219 70.02 -13.28 66.33
CA VAL A 219 69.28 -12.12 66.85
C VAL A 219 69.61 -10.88 66.02
N PHE A 220 68.58 -10.22 65.49
CA PHE A 220 68.71 -8.97 64.73
C PHE A 220 68.96 -7.77 65.67
N THR A 221 69.83 -6.85 65.25
CA THR A 221 70.10 -5.61 66.01
C THR A 221 69.77 -4.36 65.21
N THR A 222 69.28 -3.32 65.89
CA THR A 222 69.04 -2.00 65.29
C THR A 222 70.18 -1.01 65.58
N ALA A 223 71.31 -1.48 66.09
CA ALA A 223 72.45 -0.64 66.41
C ALA A 223 73.40 -0.60 65.20
N GLU A 224 73.78 0.60 64.76
CA GLU A 224 74.82 0.75 63.73
C GLU A 224 76.11 0.04 64.21
N PRO A 225 76.66 -0.92 63.45
CA PRO A 225 77.86 -1.63 63.85
C PRO A 225 79.02 -0.65 63.98
N ARG A 226 79.71 -0.71 65.13
CA ARG A 226 80.85 0.17 65.38
C ARG A 226 82.02 -0.26 64.49
N PRO A 227 82.71 0.67 63.80
CA PRO A 227 83.98 0.36 63.14
C PRO A 227 84.95 -0.22 64.18
N ASN A 228 85.28 -1.50 64.03
CA ASN A 228 86.07 -2.27 65.00
C ASN A 228 87.57 -2.26 64.67
N ALA A 229 87.95 -1.72 63.53
CA ALA A 229 89.32 -1.59 63.09
C ALA A 229 89.52 -0.27 62.36
N TYR A 230 90.73 0.29 62.45
CA TYR A 230 91.18 1.33 61.52
C TYR A 230 92.10 0.72 60.49
N ILE A 231 92.20 1.41 59.36
CA ILE A 231 93.19 1.14 58.34
C ILE A 231 94.29 2.19 58.55
N PRO A 232 95.52 1.80 58.95
CA PRO A 232 96.62 2.74 59.07
C PRO A 232 97.04 3.28 57.70
N ASP A 233 97.26 4.59 57.59
CA ASP A 233 97.71 5.28 56.37
C ASP A 233 99.23 5.17 56.10
N ASP A 234 99.93 4.21 56.73
CA ASP A 234 101.39 4.07 56.63
C ASP A 234 101.77 3.17 55.42
N ASP A 235 102.40 3.74 54.40
CA ASP A 235 102.65 3.13 53.07
C ASP A 235 103.65 1.95 53.03
N THR A 236 104.04 1.39 54.17
CA THR A 236 105.06 0.32 54.25
C THR A 236 104.51 -1.08 54.52
N GLU A 237 103.21 -1.24 54.81
CA GLU A 237 102.55 -2.54 54.96
C GLU A 237 101.16 -2.55 54.28
N LEU A 238 100.67 -3.74 53.89
CA LEU A 238 99.32 -3.92 53.33
C LEU A 238 98.25 -3.38 54.29
N PRO A 239 97.14 -2.79 53.80
CA PRO A 239 96.08 -2.19 54.60
C PRO A 239 95.24 -3.27 55.28
N ILE A 240 95.82 -3.94 56.27
CA ILE A 240 95.14 -4.92 57.11
C ILE A 240 94.43 -4.14 58.23
N PRO A 241 93.11 -4.28 58.39
CA PRO A 241 92.37 -3.61 59.45
C PRO A 241 92.96 -3.99 60.81
N ARG A 242 93.47 -2.99 61.54
CA ARG A 242 94.05 -3.19 62.87
C ARG A 242 93.01 -2.88 63.94
N PRO A 243 92.82 -3.76 64.94
CA PRO A 243 91.87 -3.50 66.01
C PRO A 243 92.33 -2.28 66.81
N TYR A 244 91.38 -1.41 67.12
CA TYR A 244 91.64 -0.35 68.09
C TYR A 244 91.92 -1.01 69.45
N GLY A 245 93.16 -0.91 69.93
CA GLY A 245 93.58 -1.52 71.21
C GLY A 245 92.90 -0.90 72.44
N SER A 246 93.56 -0.91 73.59
CA SER A 246 93.01 -0.38 74.85
C SER A 246 92.64 1.12 74.81
N LEU A 247 93.15 1.88 73.84
CA LEU A 247 92.79 3.28 73.57
C LEU A 247 91.83 3.42 72.38
N ALA A 248 90.76 2.63 72.35
CA ALA A 248 89.78 2.74 71.28
C ALA A 248 89.12 4.12 71.24
N PRO A 249 88.97 4.74 70.05
CA PRO A 249 88.30 6.02 69.92
C PRO A 249 86.84 5.87 70.38
N PHE A 250 86.53 6.49 71.51
CA PHE A 250 85.19 6.57 72.03
C PHE A 250 84.41 7.59 71.20
N LYS A 251 83.35 7.16 70.51
CA LYS A 251 82.36 8.07 69.92
C LYS A 251 81.76 8.88 71.08
N PRO A 252 82.01 10.20 71.20
CA PRO A 252 81.48 10.97 72.31
C PRO A 252 79.97 10.83 72.34
N THR A 253 79.42 10.41 73.48
CA THR A 253 77.97 10.47 73.71
C THR A 253 77.54 11.92 73.58
N GLU A 254 76.56 12.19 72.72
CA GLU A 254 76.00 13.52 72.55
C GLU A 254 75.62 14.09 73.93
N PRO A 255 76.00 15.33 74.26
CA PRO A 255 75.76 15.88 75.59
C PRO A 255 74.24 15.92 75.87
N GLY A 256 73.84 15.31 76.98
CA GLY A 256 72.44 15.26 77.39
C GLY A 256 71.82 16.65 77.55
N SER A 257 70.51 16.74 77.32
CA SER A 257 69.75 18.00 77.31
C SER A 257 69.90 18.88 78.57
N THR A 258 70.37 18.30 79.69
CA THR A 258 70.57 18.95 80.99
C THR A 258 71.80 19.86 81.09
N MET A 259 72.76 19.81 80.15
CA MET A 259 73.97 20.66 80.16
C MET A 259 73.75 22.11 79.68
N ARG A 260 72.51 22.50 79.31
CA ARG A 260 72.18 23.84 78.77
C ARG A 260 72.40 25.02 79.75
N HIS A 261 72.57 24.77 81.05
CA HIS A 261 72.66 25.82 82.08
C HIS A 261 74.08 26.10 82.62
N ILE A 262 75.11 25.39 82.15
CA ILE A 262 76.50 25.61 82.58
C ILE A 262 77.13 26.71 81.70
N ARG A 263 77.26 27.93 82.24
CA ARG A 263 77.98 29.02 81.57
C ARG A 263 79.48 28.90 81.84
N LYS A 264 80.28 28.82 80.77
CA LYS A 264 81.75 28.78 80.88
C LYS A 264 82.28 30.09 81.46
N PRO A 265 83.24 30.08 82.41
CA PRO A 265 83.82 31.30 82.95
C PRO A 265 84.61 32.06 81.89
N VAL A 266 84.50 33.40 81.89
CA VAL A 266 85.24 34.28 80.98
C VAL A 266 86.68 34.39 81.49
N ILE A 267 87.63 33.90 80.69
CA ILE A 267 89.06 33.97 80.98
C ILE A 267 89.52 35.41 80.72
N LYS A 268 90.07 36.10 81.73
CA LYS A 268 90.72 37.40 81.54
C LYS A 268 92.11 37.19 80.93
N PRO A 269 92.56 38.03 79.98
CA PRO A 269 93.91 37.94 79.45
C PRO A 269 94.94 38.18 80.57
N ILE A 270 95.96 37.34 80.62
CA ILE A 270 97.14 37.52 81.47
C ILE A 270 98.11 38.37 80.64
N GLU A 271 98.43 39.58 81.11
CA GLU A 271 99.53 40.36 80.58
C GLU A 271 100.83 39.88 81.21
N ILE A 272 101.65 39.15 80.44
CA ILE A 272 103.13 39.11 80.55
C ILE A 272 103.68 38.95 79.14
#